data_AF-R6UBF4-F1
#
_entry.id   AF-R6UBF4-F1
#
_cell.length_a   1.000
_cell.length_b   1.000
_cell.length_c   1.000
_cell.angle_alpha   90.00
_cell.angle_beta   90.00
_cell.angle_gamma   90.00
#
_symmetry.space_group_name_H-M   'P 1'
#
loop_
_entity.id
_entity.type
_entity.pdbx_description
1 polymer ?
#
loop_
_entity_poly.entity_id
_entity_poly.type
_entity_poly.pdbx_seq_one_letter_code
_entity_poly.pdbx_strand_id
1 'polypeptide(L)'
;MAKEGYMTGNQLRQYLHISTRKLKFLMDNDYIPHENTGHPTHKYLVKIEDAEAFNKRQHTDKKLIADLAGLFTSRTEHHPLPKAEVSEETLCEYRRFVEERFRTEPEALSVTRICELTSMVGMTVHRLIASGILYGTKVQGKTFCSKSTLIDYLASEDTFRNPTCEGCKELVRTFKRRKSNDTYNEQRRERRKLEREKKGSGT
;
A
#
# COMPACT_ATOMS: atom_id res chain seq x y z
N MET A 1 8.16 22.66 -38.59
CA MET A 1 9.62 22.58 -38.80
C MET A 1 10.28 23.16 -37.55
N ALA A 2 11.29 22.50 -37.00
CA ALA A 2 12.01 23.02 -35.84
C ALA A 2 12.82 24.24 -36.27
N LYS A 3 12.58 25.39 -35.64
CA LYS A 3 13.39 26.59 -35.80
C LYS A 3 14.77 26.30 -35.22
N GLU A 4 15.85 26.59 -35.93
CA GLU A 4 17.21 26.37 -35.43
C GLU A 4 17.37 27.04 -34.05
N GLY A 5 17.86 26.28 -33.06
CA GLY A 5 18.00 26.75 -31.67
C GLY A 5 16.78 26.54 -30.76
N TYR A 6 15.68 25.96 -31.24
CA TYR A 6 14.46 25.74 -30.45
C TYR A 6 14.08 24.25 -30.33
N MET A 7 13.57 23.89 -29.15
CA MET A 7 12.95 22.60 -28.85
C MET A 7 11.42 22.71 -28.86
N THR A 8 10.77 21.74 -29.49
CA THR A 8 9.32 21.54 -29.32
C THR A 8 9.00 21.03 -27.91
N GLY A 9 7.79 21.26 -27.42
CA GLY A 9 7.37 20.77 -26.09
C GLY A 9 7.58 19.25 -25.89
N ASN A 10 7.45 18.43 -26.93
CA ASN A 10 7.74 17.00 -26.86
C ASN A 10 9.23 16.69 -26.70
N GLN A 11 10.09 17.41 -27.42
CA GLN A 11 11.55 17.28 -27.28
C GLN A 11 12.00 17.76 -25.90
N LEU A 12 11.46 18.88 -25.41
CA LEU A 12 11.75 19.39 -24.06
C LEU A 12 11.34 18.37 -22.98
N ARG A 13 10.18 17.74 -23.14
CA ARG A 13 9.72 16.68 -22.23
C ARG A 13 10.70 15.51 -22.15
N GLN A 14 11.18 15.06 -23.32
CA GLN A 14 12.15 13.97 -23.41
C GLN A 14 13.49 14.38 -22.79
N TYR A 15 13.95 15.60 -23.05
CA TYR A 15 15.19 16.14 -22.53
C TYR A 15 15.19 16.29 -20.99
N LEU A 16 14.11 16.84 -20.42
CA LEU A 16 14.00 17.04 -18.97
C LEU A 16 13.50 15.79 -18.20
N HIS A 17 13.19 14.69 -18.91
CA HIS A 17 12.61 13.47 -18.33
C HIS A 17 11.35 13.73 -17.47
N ILE A 18 10.44 14.58 -17.96
CA ILE A 18 9.22 14.95 -17.23
C ILE A 18 7.94 14.36 -17.86
N SER A 19 6.85 14.29 -17.09
CA SER A 19 5.55 13.88 -17.60
C SER A 19 4.88 14.99 -18.44
N THR A 20 3.91 14.63 -19.27
CA THR A 20 3.09 15.58 -20.03
C THR A 20 2.32 16.55 -19.13
N ARG A 21 1.84 16.06 -17.98
CA ARG A 21 1.17 16.87 -16.94
C ARG A 21 2.12 17.91 -16.35
N LYS A 22 3.36 17.52 -16.02
CA LYS A 22 4.36 18.44 -15.47
C LYS A 22 4.80 19.48 -16.50
N LEU A 23 4.98 19.08 -17.76
CA LEU A 23 5.26 20.01 -18.84
C LEU A 23 4.17 21.09 -18.95
N LYS A 24 2.89 20.68 -19.02
CA LYS A 24 1.77 21.63 -19.12
C LYS A 24 1.77 22.64 -17.96
N PHE A 25 1.95 22.16 -16.74
CA PHE A 25 1.99 23.04 -15.56
C PHE A 25 3.16 24.03 -15.61
N LEU A 26 4.33 23.60 -16.05
CA LEU A 26 5.49 24.50 -16.16
C LEU A 26 5.26 25.61 -17.19
N MET A 27 4.58 25.30 -18.30
CA MET A 27 4.25 26.29 -19.32
C MET A 27 3.11 27.21 -18.87
N ASP A 28 2.04 26.67 -18.29
CA ASP A 28 0.86 27.45 -17.86
C ASP A 28 1.18 28.42 -16.69
N ASN A 29 2.27 28.19 -15.95
CA ASN A 29 2.75 29.06 -14.87
C ASN A 29 4.05 29.80 -15.24
N ASP A 30 4.43 29.82 -16.52
CA ASP A 30 5.57 30.58 -17.05
C ASP A 30 6.92 30.30 -16.35
N TYR A 31 7.11 29.07 -15.85
CA TYR A 31 8.40 28.66 -15.25
C TYR A 31 9.53 28.57 -16.27
N ILE A 32 9.19 28.37 -17.54
CA ILE A 32 10.11 28.30 -18.67
C ILE A 32 9.60 29.28 -19.74
N PRO A 33 10.42 30.27 -20.15
CA PRO A 33 10.10 31.13 -21.29
C PRO A 33 9.81 30.30 -22.54
N HIS A 34 8.68 30.57 -23.19
CA HIS A 34 8.26 29.80 -24.36
C HIS A 34 7.51 30.68 -25.38
N GLU A 35 7.63 30.32 -26.66
CA GLU A 35 6.86 30.87 -27.76
C GLU A 35 5.66 29.93 -28.04
N ASN A 36 4.45 30.51 -28.10
CA ASN A 36 3.25 29.76 -28.47
C ASN A 36 3.07 29.78 -29.98
N THR A 37 3.11 28.61 -30.62
CA THR A 37 3.01 28.44 -32.09
C THR A 37 1.57 28.51 -32.62
N GLY A 38 0.57 28.58 -31.73
CA GLY A 38 -0.85 28.57 -32.09
C GLY A 38 -1.41 27.19 -32.50
N HIS A 39 -0.56 26.16 -32.61
CA HIS A 39 -1.02 24.81 -32.96
C HIS A 39 -1.48 24.01 -31.73
N PRO A 40 -2.56 23.21 -31.83
CA PRO A 40 -3.07 22.41 -30.71
C PRO A 40 -2.07 21.37 -30.19
N THR A 41 -1.36 20.69 -31.10
CA THR A 41 -0.52 19.52 -30.77
C THR A 41 0.95 19.88 -30.50
N HIS A 42 1.44 20.98 -31.07
CA HIS A 42 2.83 21.46 -30.93
C HIS A 42 2.89 22.88 -30.39
N LYS A 43 2.06 23.15 -29.37
CA LYS A 43 1.79 24.49 -28.85
C LYS A 43 3.03 25.27 -28.42
N TYR A 44 4.01 24.60 -27.82
CA TYR A 44 5.15 25.24 -27.16
C TYR A 44 6.46 25.06 -27.95
N LEU A 45 7.17 26.17 -28.19
CA LEU A 45 8.57 26.23 -28.61
C LEU A 45 9.41 26.89 -27.52
N VAL A 46 10.50 26.25 -27.12
CA VAL A 46 11.39 26.71 -26.06
C VAL A 46 12.80 26.79 -26.60
N LYS A 47 13.55 27.85 -26.29
CA LYS A 47 14.97 27.94 -26.69
C LYS A 47 15.79 26.89 -25.96
N ILE A 48 16.77 26.31 -26.65
CA ILE A 48 17.66 25.30 -26.03
C ILE A 48 18.37 25.87 -24.80
N GLU A 49 18.83 27.13 -24.87
CA GLU A 49 19.49 27.84 -23.77
C GLU A 49 18.60 27.92 -22.51
N ASP A 50 17.32 28.28 -22.70
CA ASP A 50 16.35 28.39 -21.61
C ASP A 50 16.04 27.01 -21.00
N ALA A 51 15.98 25.97 -21.83
CA ALA A 51 15.79 24.58 -21.37
C ALA A 51 16.98 24.09 -20.53
N GLU A 52 18.21 24.41 -20.92
CA GLU A 52 19.42 24.09 -20.16
C GLU A 52 19.50 24.86 -18.84
N ALA A 53 19.16 26.16 -18.86
CA ALA A 53 19.09 26.98 -17.67
C ALA A 53 18.07 26.42 -16.67
N PHE A 54 16.90 26.02 -17.16
CA PHE A 54 15.88 25.36 -16.33
C PHE A 54 16.36 24.01 -15.79
N ASN A 55 17.04 23.20 -16.61
CA ASN A 55 17.57 21.89 -16.18
C ASN A 55 18.58 22.02 -15.03
N LYS A 56 19.40 23.08 -15.04
CA LYS A 56 20.31 23.38 -13.92
C LYS A 56 19.52 23.89 -12.71
N ARG A 57 18.61 24.84 -12.93
CA ARG A 57 17.80 25.47 -11.87
C ARG A 57 16.95 24.46 -11.10
N GLN A 58 16.37 23.46 -11.76
CA GLN A 58 15.49 22.47 -11.11
C GLN A 58 16.16 21.62 -10.02
N HIS A 59 17.51 21.55 -10.02
CA HIS A 59 18.27 20.81 -9.01
C HIS A 59 18.93 21.71 -7.96
N THR A 60 18.99 23.02 -8.20
CA THR A 60 19.72 23.97 -7.34
C THR A 60 18.78 24.94 -6.61
N ASP A 61 17.69 25.36 -7.25
CA ASP A 61 16.77 26.34 -6.69
C ASP A 61 15.81 25.68 -5.68
N LYS A 62 16.10 25.90 -4.39
CA LYS A 62 15.30 25.38 -3.27
C LYS A 62 13.85 25.86 -3.31
N LYS A 63 13.58 27.07 -3.82
CA LYS A 63 12.21 27.62 -3.90
C LYS A 63 11.41 26.87 -4.96
N LEU A 64 11.99 26.66 -6.14
CA LEU A 64 11.36 25.91 -7.21
C LEU A 64 11.14 24.43 -6.84
N ILE A 65 12.10 23.83 -6.11
CA ILE A 65 11.94 22.45 -5.59
C ILE A 65 10.79 22.38 -4.58
N ALA A 66 10.68 23.35 -3.66
CA ALA A 66 9.62 23.40 -2.66
C ALA A 66 8.25 23.62 -3.31
N ASP A 67 8.14 24.55 -4.26
CA ASP A 67 6.88 24.87 -4.96
C ASP A 67 6.37 23.67 -5.78
N LEU A 68 7.27 22.89 -6.37
CA LEU A 68 6.93 21.70 -7.17
C LEU A 68 6.83 20.40 -6.34
N ALA A 69 7.20 20.43 -5.06
CA ALA A 69 7.17 19.26 -4.19
C ALA A 69 5.72 18.81 -3.97
N GLY A 70 5.46 17.51 -4.14
CA GLY A 70 4.14 16.90 -3.89
C GLY A 70 3.12 17.06 -5.03
N LEU A 71 3.23 18.07 -5.90
CA LEU A 71 2.25 18.33 -6.98
C LEU A 71 2.24 17.26 -8.10
N PHE A 72 3.40 16.64 -8.36
CA PHE A 72 3.58 15.64 -9.41
C PHE A 72 3.96 14.27 -8.88
N THR A 73 4.00 14.10 -7.55
CA THR A 73 4.26 12.79 -6.96
C THR A 73 2.96 12.00 -6.92
N SER A 74 2.92 10.87 -7.60
CA SER A 74 1.91 9.84 -7.36
C SER A 74 2.24 9.10 -6.06
N ARG A 75 2.28 9.78 -4.92
CA ARG A 75 2.28 9.04 -3.66
C ARG A 75 0.86 8.55 -3.49
N THR A 76 0.65 7.25 -3.74
CA THR A 76 -0.43 6.49 -3.10
C THR A 76 -0.46 6.97 -1.66
N GLU A 77 -1.58 7.53 -1.21
CA GLU A 77 -1.73 7.97 0.18
C GLU A 77 -1.24 6.83 1.06
N HIS A 78 -0.08 7.01 1.69
CA HIS A 78 0.45 6.02 2.59
C HIS A 78 -0.42 6.12 3.83
N HIS A 79 -1.52 5.36 3.84
CA HIS A 79 -2.37 5.24 5.02
C HIS A 79 -1.58 4.40 6.03
N PRO A 80 -1.04 5.01 7.10
CA PRO A 80 -0.45 4.22 8.17
C PRO A 80 -1.53 3.27 8.68
N LEU A 81 -1.23 1.98 8.69
CA LEU A 81 -2.12 0.99 9.30
C LEU A 81 -2.45 1.50 10.71
N PRO A 82 -3.74 1.62 11.08
CA PRO A 82 -4.11 1.94 12.45
C PRO A 82 -3.38 0.97 13.37
N LYS A 83 -2.72 1.52 14.40
CA LYS A 83 -2.18 0.68 15.47
C LYS A 83 -3.40 0.03 16.11
N ALA A 84 -3.73 -1.19 15.70
CA ALA A 84 -4.81 -1.94 16.32
C ALA A 84 -4.45 -2.06 17.80
N GLU A 85 -5.16 -1.31 18.62
CA GLU A 85 -5.10 -1.48 20.07
C GLU A 85 -5.53 -2.91 20.35
N VAL A 86 -4.74 -3.62 21.15
CA VAL A 86 -5.01 -5.00 21.51
C VAL A 86 -6.15 -4.97 22.53
N SER A 87 -7.38 -4.92 22.03
CA SER A 87 -8.61 -5.10 22.79
C SER A 87 -9.09 -6.54 22.64
N GLU A 88 -9.77 -7.05 23.66
CA GLU A 88 -10.39 -8.39 23.67
C GLU A 88 -11.34 -8.57 22.47
N GLU A 89 -12.10 -7.53 22.11
CA GLU A 89 -12.97 -7.54 20.92
C GLU A 89 -12.17 -7.75 19.63
N THR A 90 -11.00 -7.12 19.52
CA THR A 90 -10.14 -7.24 18.32
C THR A 90 -9.51 -8.63 18.23
N LEU A 91 -9.19 -9.25 19.37
CA LEU A 91 -8.70 -10.63 19.40
C LEU A 91 -9.82 -11.62 19.04
N CYS A 92 -11.05 -11.40 19.49
CA CYS A 92 -12.21 -12.19 19.08
C CYS A 92 -12.50 -12.09 17.58
N GLU A 93 -12.46 -10.88 17.02
CA GLU A 93 -12.57 -10.67 15.56
C GLU A 93 -11.46 -11.38 14.79
N TYR A 94 -10.23 -11.29 15.30
CA TYR A 94 -9.07 -11.92 14.69
C TYR A 94 -9.15 -13.44 14.74
N ARG A 95 -9.58 -14.02 15.87
CA ARG A 95 -9.84 -15.46 15.99
C ARG A 95 -10.83 -15.92 14.93
N ARG A 96 -11.97 -15.23 14.79
CA ARG A 96 -12.98 -15.55 13.77
C ARG A 96 -12.43 -15.42 12.34
N PHE A 97 -11.55 -14.44 12.10
CA PHE A 97 -10.85 -14.29 10.82
C PHE A 97 -9.90 -15.46 10.52
N VAL A 98 -9.19 -15.97 11.52
CA VAL A 98 -8.36 -17.17 11.38
C VAL A 98 -9.24 -18.39 11.14
N GLU A 99 -10.31 -18.59 11.93
CA GLU A 99 -11.26 -19.70 11.73
C GLU A 99 -11.86 -19.73 10.31
N GLU A 100 -12.21 -18.56 9.76
CA GLU A 100 -12.66 -18.40 8.38
C GLU A 100 -11.64 -18.93 7.37
N ARG A 101 -10.34 -18.63 7.56
CA ARG A 101 -9.27 -19.07 6.66
C ARG A 101 -9.00 -20.56 6.73
N PHE A 102 -9.18 -21.16 7.91
CA PHE A 102 -8.95 -22.59 8.12
C PHE A 102 -10.25 -23.43 8.01
N ARG A 103 -11.36 -22.86 7.56
CA ARG A 103 -12.65 -23.56 7.45
C ARG A 103 -12.59 -24.78 6.53
N THR A 104 -11.92 -24.65 5.38
CA THR A 104 -11.84 -25.72 4.37
C THR A 104 -10.92 -26.86 4.78
N GLU A 105 -10.11 -26.66 5.82
CA GLU A 105 -9.12 -27.63 6.26
C GLU A 105 -9.71 -28.61 7.30
N PRO A 106 -9.29 -29.88 7.28
CA PRO A 106 -9.74 -30.88 8.24
C PRO A 106 -9.32 -30.52 9.68
N GLU A 107 -9.98 -31.12 10.68
CA GLU A 107 -9.63 -30.90 12.09
C GLU A 107 -8.26 -31.48 12.44
N ALA A 108 -7.85 -32.57 11.79
CA ALA A 108 -6.52 -33.13 11.94
C ALA A 108 -5.59 -32.64 10.82
N LEU A 109 -4.59 -31.84 11.16
CA LEU A 109 -3.62 -31.26 10.23
C LEU A 109 -2.26 -31.94 10.39
N SER A 110 -1.66 -32.41 9.31
CA SER A 110 -0.27 -32.86 9.36
C SER A 110 0.68 -31.69 9.60
N VAL A 111 1.84 -31.94 10.22
CA VAL A 111 2.87 -30.91 10.39
C VAL A 111 3.27 -30.26 9.06
N THR A 112 3.34 -31.04 7.97
CA THR A 112 3.63 -30.52 6.64
C THR A 112 2.58 -29.52 6.18
N ARG A 113 1.29 -29.83 6.37
CA ARG A 113 0.18 -28.95 5.99
C ARG A 113 0.18 -27.66 6.82
N ILE A 114 0.51 -27.75 8.11
CA ILE A 114 0.67 -26.57 8.96
C ILE A 114 1.78 -25.66 8.43
N CYS A 115 2.94 -26.23 8.07
CA CYS A 115 4.05 -25.47 7.50
C CYS A 115 3.65 -24.74 6.21
N GLU A 116 2.86 -25.38 5.35
CA GLU A 116 2.34 -24.74 4.12
C GLU A 116 1.38 -23.58 4.43
N LEU A 117 0.46 -23.77 5.38
CA LEU A 117 -0.58 -22.78 5.70
C LEU A 117 -0.04 -21.58 6.47
N THR A 118 0.89 -21.80 7.40
CA THR A 118 1.39 -20.75 8.30
C THR A 118 2.81 -20.31 7.99
N SER A 119 3.48 -20.93 7.02
CA SER A 119 4.92 -20.71 6.75
C SER A 119 5.81 -20.90 7.99
N MET A 120 5.36 -21.73 8.95
CA MET A 120 6.15 -22.10 10.10
C MET A 120 7.17 -23.17 9.71
N VAL A 121 8.35 -23.12 10.35
CA VAL A 121 9.34 -24.19 10.23
C VAL A 121 8.82 -25.41 11.00
N GLY A 122 8.91 -26.61 10.41
CA GLY A 122 8.42 -27.85 11.03
C GLY A 122 9.02 -28.11 12.42
N MET A 123 10.28 -27.73 12.64
CA MET A 123 10.93 -27.78 13.96
C MET A 123 10.19 -26.95 15.01
N THR A 124 9.69 -25.76 14.64
CA THR A 124 8.89 -24.91 15.52
C THR A 124 7.57 -25.58 15.87
N VAL A 125 6.91 -26.23 14.91
CA VAL A 125 5.66 -26.96 15.15
C VAL A 125 5.90 -28.14 16.11
N HIS A 126 6.96 -28.92 15.88
CA HIS A 126 7.35 -30.00 16.80
C HIS A 126 7.68 -29.50 18.19
N ARG A 127 8.35 -28.35 18.32
CA ARG A 127 8.63 -27.71 19.61
C ARG A 127 7.33 -27.31 20.32
N LEU A 128 6.36 -26.76 19.61
CA LEU A 128 5.06 -26.36 20.17
C LEU A 128 4.23 -27.58 20.63
N ILE A 129 4.34 -28.70 19.92
CA ILE A 129 3.76 -29.97 20.36
C ILE A 129 4.47 -30.46 21.62
N ALA A 130 5.80 -30.44 21.65
CA ALA A 130 6.60 -30.89 22.78
C ALA A 130 6.38 -30.04 24.03
N SER A 131 6.10 -28.74 23.87
CA SER A 131 5.75 -27.83 24.97
C SER A 131 4.28 -27.93 25.40
N GLY A 132 3.47 -28.79 24.77
CA GLY A 132 2.05 -28.98 25.10
C GLY A 132 1.13 -27.84 24.67
N ILE A 133 1.62 -26.89 23.87
CA ILE A 133 0.81 -25.76 23.36
C ILE A 133 -0.11 -26.24 22.23
N LEU A 134 0.41 -27.11 21.36
CA LEU A 134 -0.37 -27.76 20.31
C LEU A 134 -0.65 -29.21 20.70
N TYR A 135 -1.90 -29.64 20.54
CA TYR A 135 -2.23 -31.05 20.71
C TYR A 135 -1.76 -31.84 19.49
N GLY A 136 -0.73 -32.66 19.68
CA GLY A 136 -0.14 -33.49 18.62
C GLY A 136 -0.27 -34.99 18.91
N THR A 137 -0.78 -35.75 17.93
CA THR A 137 -0.85 -37.22 17.97
C THR A 137 -0.02 -37.83 16.83
N LYS A 138 0.58 -39.00 17.08
CA LYS A 138 1.34 -39.74 16.06
C LYS A 138 0.50 -40.89 15.53
N VAL A 139 0.27 -40.90 14.22
CA VAL A 139 -0.45 -41.97 13.52
C VAL A 139 0.44 -42.46 12.37
N GLN A 140 0.77 -43.75 12.36
CA GLN A 140 1.60 -44.39 11.33
C GLN A 140 2.91 -43.62 11.03
N GLY A 141 3.60 -43.15 12.09
CA GLY A 141 4.87 -42.42 11.97
C GLY A 141 4.74 -40.95 11.55
N LYS A 142 3.53 -40.45 11.27
CA LYS A 142 3.27 -39.03 10.96
C LYS A 142 2.64 -38.34 12.17
N THR A 143 3.06 -37.11 12.44
CA THR A 143 2.48 -36.29 13.51
C THR A 143 1.37 -35.40 12.96
N PHE A 144 0.21 -35.43 13.61
CA PHE A 144 -0.96 -34.62 13.30
C PHE A 144 -1.29 -33.72 14.49
N CYS A 145 -1.69 -32.48 14.22
CA CYS A 145 -2.17 -31.55 15.23
C CYS A 145 -3.65 -31.24 15.05
N SER A 146 -4.33 -30.91 16.14
CA SER A 146 -5.69 -30.39 16.08
C SER A 146 -5.69 -28.94 15.57
N LYS A 147 -6.56 -28.68 14.59
CA LYS A 147 -6.80 -27.36 14.01
C LYS A 147 -7.29 -26.37 15.06
N SER A 148 -8.19 -26.77 15.96
CA SER A 148 -8.66 -25.89 17.04
C SER A 148 -7.49 -25.36 17.90
N THR A 149 -6.59 -26.23 18.36
CA THR A 149 -5.42 -25.81 19.14
C THR A 149 -4.45 -24.93 18.35
N LEU A 150 -4.34 -25.15 17.03
CA LEU A 150 -3.55 -24.28 16.16
C LEU A 150 -4.17 -22.89 16.04
N ILE A 151 -5.50 -22.81 15.88
CA ILE A 151 -6.23 -21.54 15.83
C ILE A 151 -6.11 -20.79 17.15
N ASP A 152 -6.24 -21.49 18.29
CA ASP A 152 -6.03 -20.91 19.62
C ASP A 152 -4.63 -20.30 19.76
N TYR A 153 -3.60 -21.05 19.32
CA TYR A 153 -2.23 -20.56 19.31
C TYR A 153 -2.08 -19.32 18.42
N LEU A 154 -2.58 -19.37 17.17
CA LEU A 154 -2.47 -18.28 16.21
C LEU A 154 -3.26 -17.03 16.59
N ALA A 155 -4.34 -17.19 17.36
CA ALA A 155 -5.19 -16.12 17.87
C ALA A 155 -4.77 -15.63 19.27
N SER A 156 -3.73 -16.24 19.87
CA SER A 156 -3.22 -15.80 21.16
C SER A 156 -2.68 -14.38 21.11
N GLU A 157 -2.80 -13.67 22.23
CA GLU A 157 -2.31 -12.30 22.34
C GLU A 157 -0.82 -12.18 22.00
N ASP A 158 -0.01 -13.14 22.44
CA ASP A 158 1.43 -13.18 22.20
C ASP A 158 1.76 -13.27 20.70
N THR A 159 1.07 -14.14 19.97
CA THR A 159 1.28 -14.29 18.53
C THR A 159 0.73 -13.11 17.73
N PHE A 160 -0.33 -12.47 18.21
CA PHE A 160 -0.90 -11.27 17.60
C PHE A 160 0.02 -10.05 17.78
N ARG A 161 0.58 -9.87 18.98
CA ARG A 161 1.53 -8.79 19.28
C ARG A 161 2.88 -9.01 18.59
N ASN A 162 3.44 -10.21 18.75
CA ASN A 162 4.79 -10.56 18.33
C ASN A 162 4.78 -11.81 17.43
N PRO A 163 4.27 -11.71 16.19
CA PRO A 163 4.25 -12.82 15.25
C PRO A 163 5.67 -13.24 14.88
N THR A 164 6.06 -14.45 15.29
CA THR A 164 7.41 -15.00 15.13
C THR A 164 7.67 -15.46 13.69
N CYS A 165 6.64 -15.94 12.98
CA CYS A 165 6.74 -16.52 11.66
C CYS A 165 6.19 -15.61 10.55
N GLU A 166 6.66 -15.73 9.31
CA GLU A 166 6.21 -14.84 8.21
C GLU A 166 4.73 -15.03 7.88
N GLY A 167 4.20 -16.26 7.90
CA GLY A 167 2.77 -16.46 7.68
C GLY A 167 1.93 -15.93 8.84
N CYS A 168 2.44 -15.97 10.08
CA CYS A 168 1.83 -15.34 11.25
C CYS A 168 1.76 -13.81 11.04
N LYS A 169 2.87 -13.21 10.58
CA LYS A 169 2.93 -11.76 10.25
C LYS A 169 1.92 -11.42 9.15
N GLU A 170 1.81 -12.26 8.13
CA GLU A 170 0.90 -12.02 7.02
C GLU A 170 -0.57 -12.14 7.42
N LEU A 171 -0.92 -13.09 8.30
CA LEU A 171 -2.26 -13.18 8.89
C LEU A 171 -2.61 -11.89 9.66
N VAL A 172 -1.70 -11.40 10.51
CA VAL A 172 -1.92 -10.15 11.24
C VAL A 172 -2.00 -8.94 10.31
N ARG A 173 -1.14 -8.85 9.29
CA ARG A 173 -1.14 -7.76 8.30
C ARG A 173 -2.42 -7.73 7.48
N THR A 174 -2.87 -8.89 6.99
CA THR A 174 -4.11 -9.00 6.19
C THR A 174 -5.33 -8.63 7.02
N PHE A 175 -5.40 -9.06 8.28
CA PHE A 175 -6.43 -8.62 9.21
C PHE A 175 -6.42 -7.10 9.43
N LYS A 176 -5.26 -6.51 9.74
CA LYS A 176 -5.10 -5.06 9.93
C LYS A 176 -5.47 -4.26 8.68
N ARG A 177 -5.11 -4.75 7.49
CA ARG A 177 -5.48 -4.16 6.20
C ARG A 177 -7.00 -4.18 5.98
N ARG A 178 -7.65 -5.31 6.28
CA ARG A 178 -9.12 -5.44 6.16
C ARG A 178 -9.82 -4.41 7.06
N LYS A 179 -9.46 -4.36 8.35
CA LYS A 179 -10.02 -3.40 9.31
C LYS A 179 -9.76 -1.94 8.91
N SER A 180 -8.58 -1.64 8.36
CA SER A 180 -8.25 -0.30 7.84
C SER A 180 -9.05 0.09 6.60
N ASN A 181 -9.30 -0.86 5.69
CA ASN A 181 -10.10 -0.60 4.50
C ASN A 181 -11.57 -0.37 4.85
N ASP A 182 -12.10 -1.13 5.80
CA ASP A 182 -13.49 -1.00 6.24
C ASP A 182 -13.73 0.36 6.90
N THR A 183 -12.85 0.79 7.81
CA THR A 183 -12.90 2.12 8.42
C THR A 183 -12.74 3.25 7.40
N TYR A 184 -11.82 3.13 6.44
CA TYR A 184 -11.69 4.09 5.34
C TYR A 184 -12.95 4.19 4.47
N ASN A 185 -13.52 3.04 4.10
CA ASN A 185 -14.73 2.97 3.30
C ASN A 185 -15.93 3.59 4.01
N GLU A 186 -16.03 3.40 5.33
CA GLU A 186 -17.04 4.02 6.18
C GLU A 186 -16.88 5.54 6.24
N GLN A 187 -15.67 6.05 6.53
CA GLN A 187 -15.40 7.49 6.49
C GLN A 187 -15.72 8.12 5.13
N ARG A 188 -15.45 7.39 4.03
CA ARG A 188 -15.79 7.83 2.68
C ARG A 188 -17.29 7.88 2.44
N ARG A 189 -18.07 6.94 3.01
CA ARG A 189 -19.55 6.96 2.94
C ARG A 189 -20.09 8.16 3.70
N GLU A 190 -19.58 8.43 4.91
CA GLU A 190 -19.99 9.59 5.72
C GLU A 190 -19.67 10.92 5.03
N ARG A 191 -18.47 11.08 4.45
CA ARG A 191 -18.13 12.27 3.65
C ARG A 191 -19.13 12.50 2.51
N ARG A 192 -19.48 11.44 1.77
CA ARG A 192 -20.48 11.52 0.68
C ARG A 192 -21.87 11.87 1.19
N LYS A 193 -22.25 11.40 2.37
CA LYS A 193 -23.53 11.71 3.01
C LYS A 193 -23.59 13.20 3.39
N LEU A 194 -22.57 13.70 4.07
CA LEU A 194 -22.43 15.12 4.42
C LEU A 194 -22.42 16.03 3.18
N GLU A 195 -21.72 15.64 2.10
CA GLU A 195 -21.73 16.38 0.83
C GLU A 195 -23.12 16.43 0.17
N ARG A 196 -23.93 15.37 0.32
CA ARG A 196 -25.31 15.34 -0.18
C ARG A 196 -26.24 16.17 0.68
N GLU A 197 -26.11 16.11 1.99
CA GLU A 197 -26.89 16.92 2.94
C GLU A 197 -26.63 18.42 2.74
N LYS A 198 -25.37 18.83 2.58
CA LYS A 198 -25.00 20.22 2.26
C LYS A 198 -25.55 20.71 0.91
N LYS A 199 -25.75 19.81 -0.06
CA LYS A 199 -26.34 20.14 -1.36
C LYS A 199 -27.87 20.17 -1.31
N GLY A 200 -28.49 19.43 -0.39
CA GLY A 200 -29.94 19.38 -0.20
C GLY A 200 -30.52 20.50 0.68
N SER A 201 -29.70 21.13 1.54
CA SER A 201 -30.14 22.23 2.42
C SER A 201 -30.08 23.63 1.77
N GLY A 202 -29.86 23.70 0.46
CA GLY A 202 -29.73 24.95 -0.31
C GLY A 202 -30.92 25.27 -1.22
N THR A 203 -32.06 24.60 -1.03
CA THR A 203 -33.36 24.84 -1.68
C THR A 203 -34.40 25.11 -0.61
#